data_AF-A0A920HXS8-F1
#
_entry.id   AF-A0A920HXS8-F1
#
_cell.length_a   1.000
_cell.length_b   1.000
_cell.length_c   1.000
_cell.angle_alpha   90.00
_cell.angle_beta   90.00
_cell.angle_gamma   90.00
#
_symmetry.space_group_name_H-M   'P 1'
#
loop_
_entity.id
_entity.type
_entity.pdbx_description
1 polymer ?
#
loop_
_entity_poly.entity_id
_entity_poly.type
_entity_poly.pdbx_seq_one_letter_code
_entity_poly.pdbx_strand_id
1 'polypeptide(L)'
;MQYLSESGRVSFFVGMISHEAYNFKGQFVSSEKLNNEDLKISENYRNNVIDVITSVGLSKDAALNKFGKVPDLGITFKVDKVYIQTPGPDAGKEITNSETK
;
A
#
# COMPACT_ATOMS: atom_id res chain seq x y z
N MET A 1 -1.50 -3.62 -16.26
CA MET A 1 -2.90 -4.07 -16.45
C MET A 1 -3.01 -5.56 -16.77
N GLN A 2 -2.17 -6.12 -17.66
CA GLN A 2 -2.20 -7.54 -18.02
C GLN A 2 -2.27 -8.52 -16.82
N TYR A 3 -1.45 -8.32 -15.79
CA TYR A 3 -1.47 -9.17 -14.59
C TYR A 3 -2.75 -9.04 -13.73
N LEU A 4 -3.40 -7.88 -13.75
CA LEU A 4 -4.69 -7.67 -13.05
C LEU A 4 -5.85 -8.32 -13.82
N SER A 5 -5.74 -8.46 -15.15
CA SER A 5 -6.74 -9.14 -15.97
C SER A 5 -6.59 -10.66 -16.00
N GLU A 6 -5.42 -11.22 -15.70
CA GLU A 6 -5.18 -12.68 -15.75
C GLU A 6 -5.68 -13.42 -14.49
N SER A 7 -5.28 -12.97 -13.30
CA SER A 7 -5.78 -13.56 -12.03
C SER A 7 -6.58 -12.57 -11.20
N GLY A 8 -6.26 -11.28 -11.32
CA GLY A 8 -6.75 -10.22 -10.44
C GLY A 8 -6.40 -10.42 -8.97
N ARG A 9 -5.52 -11.38 -8.59
CA ARG A 9 -5.12 -11.55 -7.19
C ARG A 9 -4.17 -10.42 -6.79
N VAL A 10 -4.49 -9.75 -5.69
CA VAL A 10 -3.69 -8.66 -5.13
C VAL A 10 -3.02 -9.12 -3.84
N SER A 11 -1.75 -8.75 -3.68
CA SER A 11 -1.02 -8.79 -2.41
C SER A 11 -0.49 -7.39 -2.14
N PHE A 12 -1.00 -6.75 -1.10
CA PHE A 12 -0.62 -5.40 -0.72
C PHE A 12 -0.02 -5.39 0.68
N PHE A 13 1.28 -5.11 0.75
CA PHE A 13 2.01 -4.98 2.01
C PHE A 13 2.01 -3.54 2.48
N VAL A 14 1.67 -3.32 3.75
CA VAL A 14 1.85 -2.04 4.44
C VAL A 14 2.72 -2.26 5.66
N GLY A 15 3.64 -1.32 5.90
CA GLY A 15 4.48 -1.28 7.10
C GLY A 15 4.48 0.14 7.67
N MET A 16 4.40 0.24 8.99
CA MET A 16 4.37 1.49 9.74
C MET A 16 5.72 1.73 10.41
N ILE A 17 6.01 3.01 10.73
CA ILE A 17 7.22 3.39 11.50
C ILE A 17 7.21 2.74 12.90
N SER A 18 6.04 2.39 13.43
CA SER A 18 5.89 1.60 14.65
C SER A 18 6.35 0.14 14.52
N HIS A 19 6.82 -0.29 13.35
CA HIS A 19 7.14 -1.68 12.98
C HIS A 19 5.92 -2.59 12.78
N GLU A 20 4.70 -2.08 12.98
CA GLU A 20 3.49 -2.81 12.62
C GLU A 20 3.44 -3.01 11.11
N ALA A 21 3.20 -4.24 10.67
CA ALA A 21 3.11 -4.55 9.26
C ALA A 21 2.04 -5.60 8.98
N TYR A 22 1.37 -5.45 7.84
CA TYR A 22 0.28 -6.32 7.41
C TYR A 22 0.38 -6.58 5.90
N ASN A 23 -0.07 -7.77 5.49
CA ASN A 23 -0.24 -8.11 4.08
C ASN A 23 -1.70 -8.41 3.79
N PHE A 24 -2.32 -7.55 3.00
CA PHE A 24 -3.69 -7.71 2.52
C PHE A 24 -3.67 -8.56 1.26
N LYS A 25 -4.42 -9.66 1.27
CA LYS A 25 -4.71 -10.46 0.08
C LYS A 25 -6.13 -10.15 -0.37
N GLY A 26 -6.34 -10.14 -1.68
CA GLY A 26 -7.66 -9.85 -2.22
C GLY A 26 -7.78 -10.05 -3.71
N GLN A 27 -8.90 -9.55 -4.22
CA GLN A 27 -9.29 -9.62 -5.62
C GLN A 27 -9.47 -8.21 -6.19
N PHE A 28 -8.77 -7.92 -7.29
CA PHE A 28 -8.93 -6.71 -8.10
C PHE A 28 -10.39 -6.53 -8.52
N VAL A 29 -10.87 -5.29 -8.46
CA VAL A 29 -12.23 -4.91 -8.81
C VAL A 29 -12.20 -3.96 -10.00
N SER A 30 -11.46 -2.86 -9.89
CA SER A 30 -11.40 -1.83 -10.91
C SER A 30 -10.12 -1.02 -10.85
N SER A 31 -9.83 -0.35 -11.96
CA SER A 31 -8.82 0.69 -12.01
C SER A 31 -9.40 1.88 -12.75
N GLU A 32 -9.14 3.07 -12.26
CA GLU A 32 -9.66 4.29 -12.86
C GLU A 32 -8.64 5.42 -12.74
N LYS A 33 -8.71 6.36 -13.67
CA LYS A 33 -7.92 7.57 -13.56
C LYS A 33 -8.46 8.38 -12.39
N LEU A 34 -7.57 8.85 -11.53
CA LEU A 34 -7.94 9.65 -10.37
C LEU A 34 -8.58 10.98 -10.81
N ASN A 35 -9.63 11.37 -10.11
CA ASN A 35 -10.21 12.71 -10.25
C ASN A 35 -9.31 13.75 -9.54
N ASN A 36 -9.65 15.03 -9.67
CA ASN A 36 -8.83 16.12 -9.12
C ASN A 36 -8.71 16.10 -7.58
N GLU A 37 -9.68 15.54 -6.87
CA GLU A 37 -9.65 15.43 -5.40
C GLU A 37 -8.70 14.28 -4.99
N ASP A 38 -8.85 13.11 -5.60
CA ASP A 38 -7.99 11.95 -5.35
C ASP A 38 -6.55 12.18 -5.79
N LEU A 39 -6.33 12.94 -6.87
CA LEU A 39 -4.99 13.35 -7.32
C LEU A 39 -4.26 14.17 -6.24
N LYS A 40 -4.96 15.07 -5.54
CA LYS A 40 -4.37 15.84 -4.43
C LYS A 40 -4.00 14.93 -3.26
N ILE A 41 -4.84 13.94 -2.96
CA ILE A 41 -4.54 12.94 -1.91
C ILE A 41 -3.29 12.14 -2.29
N SER A 42 -3.21 11.68 -3.55
CA SER A 42 -2.06 10.95 -4.10
C SER A 42 -0.77 11.78 -4.05
N GLU A 43 -0.84 13.05 -4.43
CA GLU A 43 0.28 13.99 -4.37
C GLU A 43 0.76 14.20 -2.93
N ASN A 44 -0.16 14.46 -2.00
CA ASN A 44 0.14 14.64 -0.59
C ASN A 44 0.78 13.38 0.01
N TYR A 45 0.24 12.19 -0.30
CA TYR A 45 0.83 10.94 0.16
C TYR A 45 2.25 10.76 -0.36
N ARG A 46 2.48 10.95 -1.67
CA ARG A 46 3.81 10.86 -2.27
C ARG A 46 4.80 11.82 -1.62
N ASN A 47 4.40 13.07 -1.42
CA ASN A 47 5.27 14.10 -0.82
C ASN A 47 5.60 13.75 0.63
N ASN A 48 4.62 13.31 1.43
CA ASN A 48 4.86 12.85 2.79
C ASN A 48 5.83 11.67 2.86
N VAL A 49 5.70 10.69 1.96
CA VAL A 49 6.64 9.56 1.90
C VAL A 49 8.05 10.04 1.56
N ILE A 50 8.20 10.97 0.61
CA ILE A 50 9.50 11.57 0.24
C ILE A 50 10.09 12.33 1.42
N ASP A 51 9.30 13.12 2.14
CA ASP A 51 9.78 13.87 3.30
C ASP A 51 10.23 12.93 4.43
N VAL A 52 9.48 11.86 4.70
CA VAL A 52 9.86 10.84 5.68
C VAL A 52 11.18 10.16 5.30
N ILE A 53 11.31 9.64 4.07
CA ILE A 53 12.54 8.91 3.69
C ILE A 53 13.76 9.83 3.59
N THR A 54 13.57 11.11 3.25
CA THR A 54 14.66 12.08 3.22
C THR A 54 15.12 12.46 4.63
N SER A 55 14.17 12.55 5.59
CA SER A 55 14.50 12.79 7.00
C SER A 55 15.35 11.68 7.63
N VAL A 56 15.28 10.44 7.12
CA VAL A 56 16.08 9.30 7.61
C VAL A 56 17.35 9.04 6.78
N GLY A 57 17.74 9.99 5.93
CA GLY A 57 19.06 10.02 5.29
C GLY A 57 19.09 9.74 3.79
N LEU A 58 17.95 9.52 3.12
CA LEU A 58 17.92 9.45 1.67
C LEU A 58 18.02 10.86 1.07
N SER A 59 18.79 11.07 -0.01
CA SER A 59 18.78 12.38 -0.67
C SER A 59 17.43 12.65 -1.34
N LYS A 60 17.03 13.93 -1.40
CA LYS A 60 15.78 14.34 -2.06
C LYS A 60 15.74 13.91 -3.53
N ASP A 61 16.85 14.00 -4.24
CA ASP A 61 16.95 13.56 -5.63
C ASP A 61 16.76 12.04 -5.78
N ALA A 62 17.36 11.25 -4.88
CA ALA A 62 17.16 9.80 -4.88
C ALA A 62 15.70 9.43 -4.55
N ALA A 63 15.08 10.14 -3.61
CA ALA A 63 13.67 9.99 -3.27
C ALA A 63 12.75 10.31 -4.47
N LEU A 64 12.97 11.46 -5.13
CA LEU A 64 12.21 11.88 -6.31
C LEU A 64 12.37 10.89 -7.47
N ASN A 65 13.58 10.40 -7.71
CA ASN A 65 13.85 9.40 -8.75
C ASN A 65 13.15 8.06 -8.45
N LYS A 66 13.13 7.63 -7.19
CA LYS A 66 12.49 6.38 -6.77
C LYS A 66 10.97 6.42 -6.91
N PHE A 67 10.35 7.52 -6.47
CA PHE A 67 8.88 7.64 -6.45
C PHE A 67 8.31 8.28 -7.72
N GLY A 68 9.16 8.79 -8.62
CA GLY A 68 8.76 9.23 -9.95
C GLY A 68 7.71 10.35 -9.92
N LYS A 69 6.77 10.31 -10.85
CA LYS A 69 5.66 11.28 -10.95
C LYS A 69 4.57 10.99 -9.91
N VAL A 70 3.71 11.96 -9.65
CA VAL A 70 2.50 11.73 -8.84
C VAL A 70 1.67 10.61 -9.48
N PRO A 71 1.32 9.54 -8.74
CA PRO A 71 0.46 8.48 -9.27
C PRO A 71 -0.93 9.03 -9.60
N ASP A 72 -1.43 8.71 -10.79
CA ASP A 72 -2.71 9.20 -11.31
C ASP A 72 -3.72 8.08 -11.63
N LEU A 73 -3.39 6.83 -11.26
CA LEU A 73 -4.24 5.66 -11.42
C LEU A 73 -4.63 5.09 -10.05
N GLY A 74 -5.92 5.00 -9.80
CA GLY A 74 -6.49 4.31 -8.65
C GLY A 74 -6.67 2.81 -8.93
N ILE A 75 -6.45 1.99 -7.92
CA ILE A 75 -6.72 0.54 -7.96
C ILE A 75 -7.64 0.21 -6.79
N THR A 76 -8.79 -0.36 -7.11
CA THR A 76 -9.74 -0.88 -6.13
C THR A 76 -9.66 -2.39 -6.12
N PHE A 77 -9.53 -2.98 -4.92
CA PHE A 77 -9.57 -4.43 -4.72
C PHE A 77 -10.32 -4.76 -3.45
N LYS A 78 -11.01 -5.90 -3.46
CA LYS A 78 -11.72 -6.45 -2.30
C LYS A 78 -10.76 -7.31 -1.49
N VAL A 79 -10.51 -6.92 -0.24
CA VAL A 79 -9.71 -7.72 0.70
C VAL A 79 -10.49 -8.97 1.10
N ASP A 80 -9.85 -10.14 1.01
CA ASP A 80 -10.41 -11.40 1.50
C ASP A 80 -9.66 -11.94 2.72
N LYS A 81 -8.37 -11.64 2.84
CA LYS A 81 -7.54 -12.07 3.96
C LYS A 81 -6.54 -11.01 4.35
N VAL A 82 -6.20 -10.97 5.63
CA VAL A 82 -5.17 -10.09 6.18
C VAL A 82 -4.20 -10.95 6.97
N TYR A 83 -2.90 -10.76 6.76
CA TYR A 83 -1.85 -11.47 7.47
C TYR A 83 -0.98 -10.51 8.27
N ILE A 84 -0.65 -10.89 9.50
CA ILE A 84 0.35 -10.18 10.32
C ILE A 84 1.71 -10.36 9.63
N GLN A 85 2.43 -9.26 9.43
CA GLN A 85 3.81 -9.23 8.96
C GLN A 85 4.74 -8.52 9.93
N THR A 86 4.21 -7.96 11.02
CA THR A 86 4.99 -7.48 12.15
C THR A 86 5.93 -8.59 12.63
N PRO A 87 7.24 -8.38 12.70
CA PRO A 87 8.17 -9.38 13.21
C PRO A 87 7.79 -9.80 14.63
N GLY A 88 7.61 -11.11 14.84
CA GLY A 88 7.22 -11.66 16.14
C GLY A 88 6.61 -13.06 16.04
N PRO A 89 6.17 -13.65 17.16
CA PRO A 89 5.59 -15.00 17.20
C PRO A 89 4.33 -15.17 16.33
N ASP A 90 3.65 -14.07 16.03
CA ASP A 90 2.42 -14.04 15.24
C ASP A 90 2.65 -13.70 13.76
N ALA A 91 3.90 -13.48 13.34
CA ALA A 91 4.23 -13.21 11.95
C ALA A 91 3.74 -14.35 11.03
N GLY A 92 3.07 -13.98 9.94
CA GLY A 92 2.47 -14.92 9.00
C GLY A 92 1.10 -15.47 9.41
N LYS A 93 0.60 -15.18 10.62
CA LYS A 93 -0.75 -15.58 11.02
C LYS A 93 -1.81 -14.73 10.30
N GLU A 94 -2.88 -15.39 9.86
CA GLU A 94 -4.05 -14.74 9.31
C GLU A 94 -4.84 -14.07 10.44
N ILE A 95 -5.26 -12.82 10.26
CA ILE A 95 -6.20 -12.15 11.14
C ILE A 95 -7.58 -12.70 10.80
N THR A 96 -7.94 -13.78 11.49
CA THR A 96 -9.32 -14.27 11.51
C THR A 96 -10.04 -13.51 12.61
N ASN A 97 -11.23 -12.95 12.35
CA ASN A 97 -12.05 -12.36 13.41
C ASN A 97 -12.23 -13.38 14.54
N SER A 98 -11.49 -13.22 15.64
CA SER A 98 -11.69 -13.93 16.88
C SER A 98 -12.54 -13.05 17.80
N GLU A 99 -13.80 -13.46 17.97
CA GLU A 99 -14.74 -13.05 19.03
C GLU A 99 -15.33 -11.63 18.94
N THR A 100 -16.44 -11.47 18.21
CA THR A 100 -17.58 -10.76 18.81
C THR A 100 -18.09 -11.66 19.94
N LYS A 101 -17.66 -11.38 21.17
CA LYS A 101 -18.39 -11.77 22.38
C LYS A 101 -19.49 -10.76 22.65
#